data_AF-A0A179D4V2-F1
#
_entry.id   AF-A0A179D4V2-F1
#
_cell.length_a   1.000
_cell.length_b   1.000
_cell.length_c   1.000
_cell.angle_alpha   90.00
_cell.angle_beta   90.00
_cell.angle_gamma   90.00
#
_symmetry.space_group_name_H-M   'P 1'
#
loop_
_entity.id
_entity.type
_entity.pdbx_description
1 polymer ?
#
loop_
_entity_poly.entity_id
_entity_poly.type
_entity_poly.pdbx_seq_one_letter_code
_entity_poly.pdbx_strand_id
1 'polypeptide(L)'
;MRRSSIKLIIFPGYYVPHLGGLETHTDEFAKHLSADPRFEVTVFAPNIPLAPEFEVRHERVKVYRYPAFEIVSNYPFPKLWSLRFWRLWFSLYRMEFDMVMTRTRFFFNSFLGFLFAKLRLRRLPLIHVEHGSAFVELESRWKTLAARFYDLTIGKMIFRGADRVIAISQAVKRFVEENFLPGASIPVIYRGLELEEIERIPPHLEVMEKFSQYIKVCFVGRFYKWKGIANLITAYKSLPLDLKEKTVLLLVGYGEDEPRLKALAEEDLDRSIYFLGKLPFEEAIGVIKASDIYVHPSSQGGGLSASLLQAMACGLSIVASPYEGAAEVIRDGVNGILLKDNSPEDIKKGLLALIKEPEKRSHLGKEARRLIYQKFRWENAIELYRREFERLELE
;
A
#
# COMPACT_ATOMS: atom_id res chain seq x y z
N MET A 1 32.40 22.29 0.03
CA MET A 1 31.16 23.10 0.10
C MET A 1 30.00 22.15 0.35
N ARG A 2 29.32 22.21 1.51
CA ARG A 2 28.09 21.43 1.72
C ARG A 2 27.04 21.92 0.72
N ARG A 3 26.46 21.04 -0.10
CA ARG A 3 25.33 21.37 -0.99
C ARG A 3 24.22 22.03 -0.18
N SER A 4 23.60 23.06 -0.74
CA SER A 4 22.56 23.87 -0.08
C SER A 4 21.22 23.15 0.08
N SER A 5 20.91 22.20 -0.80
CA SER A 5 19.72 21.33 -0.76
C SER A 5 19.92 20.12 -1.69
N ILE A 6 19.33 18.97 -1.35
CA ILE A 6 19.22 17.77 -2.19
C ILE A 6 17.91 17.84 -2.96
N LYS A 7 17.99 17.88 -4.29
CA LYS A 7 16.85 17.95 -5.20
C LYS A 7 16.49 16.55 -5.72
N LEU A 8 15.36 16.01 -5.27
CA LEU A 8 14.88 14.68 -5.63
C LEU A 8 13.70 14.78 -6.60
N ILE A 9 13.74 14.05 -7.71
CA ILE A 9 12.57 13.83 -8.58
C ILE A 9 12.03 12.40 -8.45
N ILE A 10 10.73 12.25 -8.23
CA ILE A 10 10.04 10.97 -8.01
C ILE A 10 9.10 10.67 -9.18
N PHE A 11 9.17 9.44 -9.68
CA PHE A 11 8.32 8.90 -10.75
C PHE A 11 7.46 7.74 -10.19
N PRO A 12 6.28 8.04 -9.60
CA PRO A 12 5.36 7.01 -9.12
C PRO A 12 4.40 6.53 -10.21
N GLY A 13 3.83 5.32 -10.07
CA GLY A 13 2.83 4.82 -11.01
C GLY A 13 1.60 5.72 -11.16
N TYR A 14 1.08 6.18 -10.03
CA TYR A 14 0.01 7.17 -9.90
C TYR A 14 0.37 8.15 -8.79
N TYR A 15 -0.43 9.20 -8.65
CA TYR A 15 -0.31 10.13 -7.53
C TYR A 15 -1.68 10.63 -7.09
N VAL A 16 -1.78 11.18 -5.88
CA VAL A 16 -3.02 11.80 -5.40
C VAL A 16 -3.52 12.86 -6.41
N PRO A 17 -4.84 12.98 -6.65
CA PRO A 17 -5.96 12.41 -5.89
C PRO A 17 -6.36 10.98 -6.33
N HIS A 18 -5.56 10.29 -7.15
CA HIS A 18 -5.78 8.86 -7.37
C HIS A 18 -5.66 8.10 -6.03
N LEU A 19 -6.65 7.25 -5.74
CA LEU A 19 -6.77 6.60 -4.43
C LEU A 19 -6.17 5.20 -4.45
N GLY A 20 -5.11 5.00 -3.66
CA GLY A 20 -4.48 3.71 -3.47
C GLY A 20 -3.30 3.77 -2.51
N GLY A 21 -2.85 2.60 -2.07
CA GLY A 21 -1.78 2.50 -1.06
C GLY A 21 -0.43 3.02 -1.56
N LEU A 22 -0.13 2.91 -2.86
CA LEU A 22 1.15 3.34 -3.45
C LEU A 22 1.22 4.86 -3.59
N GLU A 23 0.09 5.47 -3.94
CA GLU A 23 -0.11 6.90 -4.13
C GLU A 23 0.01 7.61 -2.79
N THR A 24 -0.73 7.14 -1.79
CA THR A 24 -0.63 7.66 -0.42
C THR A 24 0.77 7.43 0.15
N HIS A 25 1.42 6.30 -0.15
CA HIS A 25 2.83 6.08 0.28
C HIS A 25 3.74 7.16 -0.30
N THR A 26 3.57 7.50 -1.57
CA THR A 26 4.43 8.47 -2.24
C THR A 26 4.17 9.88 -1.70
N ASP A 27 2.90 10.25 -1.49
CA ASP A 27 2.54 11.58 -0.97
C ASP A 27 3.00 11.78 0.48
N GLU A 28 2.79 10.80 1.35
CA GLU A 28 3.28 10.84 2.74
C GLU A 28 4.81 10.83 2.79
N PHE A 29 5.48 10.00 2.00
CA PHE A 29 6.95 10.04 1.90
C PHE A 29 7.45 11.43 1.49
N ALA A 30 6.83 12.04 0.48
CA ALA A 30 7.19 13.37 0.02
C ALA A 30 6.95 14.44 1.10
N LYS A 31 5.81 14.37 1.81
CA LYS A 31 5.47 15.22 2.97
C LYS A 31 6.56 15.14 4.04
N HIS A 32 6.88 13.93 4.52
CA HIS A 32 7.82 13.73 5.62
C HIS A 32 9.27 14.00 5.23
N LEU A 33 9.67 13.71 3.99
CA LEU A 33 11.01 14.03 3.52
C LEU A 33 11.22 15.55 3.38
N SER A 34 10.25 16.24 2.77
CA SER A 34 10.32 17.70 2.50
C SER A 34 10.09 18.57 3.74
N ALA A 35 9.65 17.99 4.86
CA ALA A 35 9.63 18.66 6.16
C ALA A 35 11.03 19.11 6.60
N ASP A 36 12.08 18.43 6.13
CA ASP A 36 13.45 18.92 6.26
C ASP A 36 13.78 19.84 5.08
N PRO A 37 14.09 21.13 5.33
CA PRO A 37 14.31 22.13 4.28
C PRO A 37 15.51 21.81 3.37
N ARG A 38 16.36 20.86 3.75
CA ARG A 38 17.46 20.37 2.92
C ARG A 38 16.98 19.51 1.75
N PHE A 39 15.73 19.05 1.74
CA PHE A 39 15.18 18.24 0.65
C PHE A 39 14.15 19.00 -0.17
N GLU A 40 14.40 19.14 -1.47
CA GLU A 40 13.45 19.66 -2.44
C GLU A 40 12.87 18.49 -3.25
N VAL A 41 11.57 18.21 -3.09
CA VAL A 41 10.91 17.07 -3.72
C VAL A 41 10.07 17.54 -4.91
N THR A 42 10.31 16.93 -6.07
CA THR A 42 9.48 17.06 -7.27
C THR A 42 8.86 15.71 -7.61
N VAL A 43 7.57 15.67 -7.88
CA VAL A 43 6.85 14.48 -8.34
C VAL A 43 6.43 14.68 -9.79
N PHE A 44 6.75 13.71 -10.65
CA PHE A 44 6.28 13.67 -12.03
C PHE A 44 5.40 12.43 -12.26
N ALA A 45 4.10 12.64 -12.45
CA ALA A 45 3.09 11.57 -12.40
C ALA A 45 2.07 11.70 -13.55
N PRO A 46 1.34 10.62 -13.89
CA PRO A 46 0.24 10.70 -14.86
C PRO A 46 -0.94 11.53 -14.31
N ASN A 47 -1.61 12.26 -15.19
CA ASN A 47 -2.82 13.03 -14.85
C ASN A 47 -4.09 12.16 -14.90
N ILE A 48 -4.16 11.13 -14.05
CA ILE A 48 -5.32 10.22 -13.91
C ILE A 48 -5.59 9.99 -12.41
N PRO A 49 -6.75 10.39 -11.87
CA PRO A 49 -7.78 11.19 -12.53
C PRO A 49 -7.28 12.61 -12.85
N LEU A 50 -8.06 13.38 -13.59
CA LEU A 50 -7.69 14.76 -13.94
C LEU A 50 -7.59 15.64 -12.69
N ALA A 51 -6.46 16.31 -12.58
CA ALA A 51 -6.11 17.29 -11.55
C ALA A 51 -5.26 18.41 -12.20
N PRO A 52 -4.93 19.50 -11.47
CA PRO A 52 -4.06 20.54 -12.00
C PRO A 52 -2.74 19.98 -12.55
N GLU A 53 -2.31 20.47 -13.72
CA GLU A 53 -1.04 20.10 -14.37
C GLU A 53 0.16 20.38 -13.47
N PHE A 54 0.08 21.44 -12.67
CA PHE A 54 1.06 21.79 -11.65
C PHE A 54 0.34 22.16 -10.35
N GLU A 55 0.86 21.68 -9.23
CA GLU A 55 0.50 22.17 -7.91
C GLU A 55 1.69 22.06 -6.94
N VAL A 56 1.61 22.78 -5.83
CA VAL A 56 2.53 22.62 -4.70
C VAL A 56 1.74 22.01 -3.56
N ARG A 57 2.21 20.88 -3.05
CA ARG A 57 1.65 20.18 -1.88
C ARG A 57 2.63 20.29 -0.71
N HIS A 58 2.11 20.17 0.52
CA HIS A 58 2.95 20.15 1.73
C HIS A 58 3.95 21.32 1.77
N GLU A 59 3.50 22.51 1.34
CA GLU A 59 4.26 23.76 1.17
C GLU A 59 5.39 23.77 0.12
N ARG A 60 6.03 22.62 -0.16
CA ARG A 60 7.30 22.57 -0.93
C ARG A 60 7.38 21.46 -1.97
N VAL A 61 6.47 20.48 -1.94
CA VAL A 61 6.46 19.37 -2.90
C VAL A 61 5.85 19.83 -4.21
N LYS A 62 6.67 19.95 -5.25
CA LYS A 62 6.22 20.34 -6.60
C LYS A 62 5.67 19.12 -7.33
N VAL A 63 4.42 19.16 -7.77
CA VAL A 63 3.79 18.04 -8.49
C VAL A 63 3.51 18.47 -9.92
N TYR A 64 4.07 17.75 -10.89
CA TYR A 64 3.84 17.93 -12.32
C TYR A 64 3.08 16.71 -12.86
N ARG A 65 1.93 16.95 -13.49
CA ARG A 65 1.07 15.90 -14.04
C ARG A 65 1.06 15.93 -15.55
N TYR A 66 1.50 14.84 -16.18
CA TYR A 66 1.53 14.74 -17.63
C TYR A 66 0.25 14.11 -18.21
N PRO A 67 -0.14 14.46 -19.45
CA PRO A 67 -1.31 13.86 -20.08
C PRO A 67 -1.10 12.36 -20.30
N ALA A 68 -2.00 11.56 -19.74
CA ALA A 68 -1.92 10.09 -19.76
C ALA A 68 -3.26 9.46 -20.21
N PHE A 69 -3.23 8.17 -20.50
CA PHE A 69 -4.40 7.34 -20.81
C PHE A 69 -4.19 5.91 -20.30
N GLU A 70 -5.24 5.11 -20.22
CA GLU A 70 -5.18 3.70 -19.78
C GLU A 70 -5.76 2.81 -20.86
N ILE A 71 -4.97 1.85 -21.35
CA ILE A 71 -5.48 0.74 -22.19
C ILE A 71 -5.94 -0.40 -21.26
N VAL A 72 -5.13 -0.69 -20.25
CA VAL A 72 -5.44 -1.62 -19.17
C VAL A 72 -5.69 -0.78 -17.92
N SER A 73 -6.85 -0.95 -17.29
CA SER A 73 -7.20 -0.27 -16.05
C SER A 73 -6.11 -0.47 -14.99
N ASN A 74 -5.75 0.60 -14.28
CA ASN A 74 -4.64 0.66 -13.33
C ASN A 74 -3.22 0.59 -13.94
N TYR A 75 -3.04 0.81 -15.25
CA TYR A 75 -1.73 0.91 -15.90
C TYR A 75 -1.67 2.14 -16.82
N PRO A 76 -1.26 3.31 -16.29
CA PRO A 76 -1.33 4.56 -17.02
C PRO A 76 -0.14 4.68 -17.98
N PHE A 77 -0.41 5.13 -19.20
CA PHE A 77 0.57 5.40 -20.23
C PHE A 77 0.60 6.89 -20.60
N PRO A 78 1.79 7.49 -20.79
CA PRO A 78 1.91 8.86 -21.27
C PRO A 78 1.37 9.00 -22.70
N LYS A 79 0.67 10.08 -22.99
CA LYS A 79 0.33 10.48 -24.37
C LYS A 79 1.58 11.05 -25.04
N LEU A 80 2.48 10.17 -25.51
CA LEU A 80 3.75 10.56 -26.14
C LEU A 80 3.58 11.37 -27.43
N TRP A 81 2.39 11.36 -28.04
CA TRP A 81 2.03 12.24 -29.17
C TRP A 81 1.61 13.65 -28.73
N SER A 82 1.51 13.92 -27.42
CA SER A 82 1.11 15.22 -26.90
C SER A 82 2.31 16.17 -26.81
N LEU A 83 2.22 17.32 -27.48
CA LEU A 83 3.19 18.41 -27.30
C LEU A 83 3.28 18.87 -25.83
N ARG A 84 2.18 18.77 -25.07
CA ARG A 84 2.16 19.09 -23.63
C ARG A 84 3.04 18.14 -22.83
N PHE A 85 3.03 16.84 -23.14
CA PHE A 85 3.93 15.86 -22.50
C PHE A 85 5.40 16.27 -22.70
N TRP A 86 5.80 16.51 -23.95
CA TRP A 86 7.19 16.86 -24.26
C TRP A 86 7.60 18.21 -23.68
N ARG A 87 6.69 19.20 -23.66
CA ARG A 87 6.94 20.49 -23.00
C ARG A 87 7.29 20.31 -21.53
N LEU A 88 6.53 19.49 -20.80
CA LEU A 88 6.77 19.17 -19.39
C LEU A 88 8.05 18.34 -19.20
N TRP A 89 8.25 17.32 -20.03
CA TRP A 89 9.44 16.49 -19.98
C TRP A 89 10.72 17.32 -20.15
N PHE A 90 10.78 18.17 -21.18
CA PHE A 90 11.95 19.00 -21.45
C PHE A 90 12.09 20.18 -20.48
N SER A 91 11.01 20.68 -19.87
CA SER A 91 11.14 21.67 -18.80
C SER A 91 11.78 21.05 -17.56
N LEU A 92 11.33 19.85 -17.16
CA LEU A 92 11.94 19.09 -16.07
C LEU A 92 13.38 18.67 -16.40
N TYR A 93 13.66 18.27 -17.64
CA TYR A 93 15.03 17.93 -18.08
C TYR A 93 15.99 19.14 -18.00
N ARG A 94 15.49 20.38 -18.05
CA ARG A 94 16.33 21.59 -17.86
C ARG A 94 16.53 21.97 -16.39
N MET A 95 15.72 21.43 -15.48
CA MET A 95 15.90 21.64 -14.04
C MET A 95 17.09 20.82 -13.52
N GLU A 96 17.67 21.28 -12.43
CA GLU A 96 18.70 20.55 -11.70
C GLU A 96 18.06 19.58 -10.70
N PHE A 97 18.50 18.33 -10.75
CA PHE A 97 18.18 17.31 -9.76
C PHE A 97 19.47 16.62 -9.34
N ASP A 98 19.54 16.19 -8.09
CA ASP A 98 20.64 15.42 -7.54
C ASP A 98 20.40 13.93 -7.70
N MET A 99 19.14 13.49 -7.61
CA MET A 99 18.76 12.08 -7.63
C MET A 99 17.41 11.86 -8.32
N VAL A 100 17.21 10.64 -8.84
CA VAL A 100 15.94 10.18 -9.40
C VAL A 100 15.45 9.00 -8.58
N MET A 101 14.16 8.99 -8.24
CA MET A 101 13.50 7.88 -7.58
C MET A 101 12.35 7.35 -8.42
N THR A 102 12.34 6.04 -8.69
CA THR A 102 11.21 5.35 -9.32
C THR A 102 10.51 4.45 -8.29
N ARG A 103 9.21 4.20 -8.49
CA ARG A 103 8.42 3.39 -7.55
C ARG A 103 7.60 2.34 -8.28
N THR A 104 7.81 1.08 -7.90
CA THR A 104 7.13 -0.10 -8.45
C THR A 104 7.46 -0.35 -9.92
N ARG A 105 8.08 -1.48 -10.21
CA ARG A 105 8.66 -1.79 -11.53
C ARG A 105 7.65 -1.79 -12.69
N PHE A 106 6.42 -2.24 -12.48
CA PHE A 106 5.47 -2.56 -13.56
C PHE A 106 4.69 -1.35 -14.09
N PHE A 107 4.92 -0.15 -13.56
CA PHE A 107 4.37 1.08 -14.12
C PHE A 107 5.30 1.66 -15.18
N PHE A 108 4.73 2.09 -16.31
CA PHE A 108 5.50 2.75 -17.36
C PHE A 108 6.21 4.02 -16.87
N ASN A 109 5.65 4.70 -15.86
CA ASN A 109 6.31 5.87 -15.29
C ASN A 109 7.64 5.55 -14.59
N SER A 110 7.82 4.33 -14.05
CA SER A 110 9.12 3.87 -13.55
C SER A 110 10.14 3.72 -14.66
N PHE A 111 9.71 3.29 -15.85
CA PHE A 111 10.57 3.27 -17.03
C PHE A 111 10.93 4.68 -17.51
N LEU A 112 9.97 5.63 -17.47
CA LEU A 112 10.27 7.04 -17.73
C LEU A 112 11.32 7.59 -16.75
N GLY A 113 11.22 7.32 -15.45
CA GLY A 113 12.22 7.75 -14.48
C GLY A 113 13.59 7.11 -14.71
N PHE A 114 13.62 5.83 -15.10
CA PHE A 114 14.86 5.17 -15.53
C PHE A 114 15.51 5.89 -16.72
N LEU A 115 14.74 6.18 -17.77
CA LEU A 115 15.23 6.93 -18.92
C LEU A 115 15.68 8.34 -18.53
N PHE A 116 14.94 9.01 -17.65
CA PHE A 116 15.29 10.34 -17.17
C PHE A 116 16.66 10.33 -16.45
N ALA A 117 16.94 9.30 -15.65
CA ALA A 117 18.22 9.16 -14.96
C ALA A 117 19.38 8.82 -15.91
N LYS A 118 19.16 7.91 -16.87
CA LYS A 118 20.21 7.38 -17.75
C LYS A 118 20.48 8.21 -19.01
N LEU A 119 19.51 8.95 -19.52
CA LEU A 119 19.64 9.81 -20.71
C LEU A 119 20.01 11.26 -20.36
N ARG A 120 20.25 11.57 -19.08
CA ARG A 120 20.81 12.86 -18.67
C ARG A 120 22.27 12.97 -19.10
N LEU A 121 22.67 14.14 -19.62
CA LEU A 121 24.08 14.46 -19.90
C LEU A 121 24.97 14.23 -18.67
N ARG A 122 24.46 14.58 -17.49
CA ARG A 122 25.03 14.19 -16.19
C ARG A 122 24.23 13.01 -15.64
N ARG A 123 24.83 11.82 -15.59
CA ARG A 123 24.18 10.64 -14.98
C ARG A 123 23.74 10.97 -13.55
N LEU A 124 22.47 10.71 -13.26
CA LEU A 124 21.89 10.89 -11.93
C LEU A 124 21.82 9.53 -11.22
N PRO A 125 22.17 9.45 -9.92
CA PRO A 125 21.86 8.30 -9.08
C PRO A 125 20.37 7.95 -9.18
N LEU A 126 20.08 6.69 -9.50
CA LEU A 126 18.74 6.13 -9.61
C LEU A 126 18.46 5.23 -8.43
N ILE A 127 17.46 5.60 -7.63
CA ILE A 127 16.90 4.78 -6.57
C ILE A 127 15.60 4.17 -7.08
N HIS A 128 15.44 2.86 -6.91
CA HIS A 128 14.19 2.17 -7.18
C HIS A 128 13.59 1.63 -5.88
N VAL A 129 12.37 2.07 -5.55
CA VAL A 129 11.61 1.53 -4.41
C VAL A 129 10.59 0.53 -4.94
N GLU A 130 10.76 -0.74 -4.60
CA GLU A 130 9.86 -1.81 -5.04
C GLU A 130 8.77 -2.08 -4.01
N HIS A 131 7.53 -2.20 -4.50
CA HIS A 131 6.36 -2.49 -3.69
C HIS A 131 5.72 -3.86 -3.98
N GLY A 132 6.03 -4.49 -5.12
CA GLY A 132 5.48 -5.79 -5.51
C GLY A 132 6.32 -6.95 -5.00
N SER A 133 5.68 -7.97 -4.44
CA SER A 133 6.32 -9.20 -3.96
C SER A 133 6.02 -10.44 -4.82
N ALA A 134 5.43 -10.24 -5.99
CA ALA A 134 5.07 -11.29 -6.93
C ALA A 134 5.08 -10.74 -8.36
N PHE A 135 5.10 -11.66 -9.34
CA PHE A 135 4.80 -11.30 -10.73
C PHE A 135 3.36 -10.82 -10.86
N VAL A 136 3.12 -9.89 -11.79
CA VAL A 136 1.79 -9.34 -12.01
C VAL A 136 0.89 -10.41 -12.64
N GLU A 137 -0.19 -10.75 -11.94
CA GLU A 137 -1.25 -11.63 -12.43
C GLU A 137 -2.52 -10.83 -12.73
N LEU A 138 -3.02 -10.96 -13.95
CA LEU A 138 -4.23 -10.28 -14.43
C LEU A 138 -5.27 -11.32 -14.84
N GLU A 139 -6.54 -10.90 -14.95
CA GLU A 139 -7.66 -11.82 -15.24
C GLU A 139 -7.53 -12.60 -16.55
N SER A 140 -6.77 -12.06 -17.52
CA SER A 140 -6.56 -12.68 -18.82
C SER A 140 -5.15 -13.27 -18.93
N ARG A 141 -5.05 -14.52 -19.39
CA ARG A 141 -3.77 -15.21 -19.63
C ARG A 141 -2.82 -14.40 -20.52
N TRP A 142 -3.35 -13.73 -21.55
CA TRP A 142 -2.55 -12.88 -22.45
C TRP A 142 -2.03 -11.62 -21.75
N LYS A 143 -2.86 -10.99 -20.92
CA LYS A 143 -2.45 -9.83 -20.12
C LYS A 143 -1.38 -10.22 -19.09
N THR A 144 -1.52 -11.38 -18.44
CA THR A 144 -0.52 -11.94 -17.52
C THR A 144 0.79 -12.25 -18.25
N LEU A 145 0.73 -12.83 -19.46
CA LEU A 145 1.94 -13.10 -20.26
C LEU A 145 2.66 -11.79 -20.64
N ALA A 146 1.90 -10.77 -21.08
CA ALA A 146 2.46 -9.46 -21.41
C ALA A 146 3.07 -8.77 -20.19
N ALA A 147 2.41 -8.84 -19.03
CA ALA A 147 2.93 -8.28 -17.78
C ALA A 147 4.20 -9.01 -17.32
N ARG A 148 4.24 -10.34 -17.46
CA ARG A 148 5.43 -11.15 -17.18
C ARG A 148 6.58 -10.83 -18.13
N PHE A 149 6.30 -10.62 -19.41
CA PHE A 149 7.30 -10.17 -20.38
C PHE A 149 7.85 -8.80 -20.00
N TYR A 150 7.00 -7.85 -19.60
CA TYR A 150 7.42 -6.54 -19.11
C TYR A 150 8.32 -6.65 -17.88
N ASP A 151 7.93 -7.45 -16.89
CA ASP A 151 8.71 -7.71 -15.68
C ASP A 151 10.11 -8.23 -16.03
N LEU A 152 10.19 -9.25 -16.89
CA LEU A 152 11.44 -9.91 -17.25
C LEU A 152 12.34 -9.09 -18.20
N THR A 153 11.81 -8.01 -18.79
CA THR A 153 12.53 -7.11 -19.69
C THR A 153 12.76 -5.74 -19.04
N ILE A 154 11.76 -4.86 -19.11
CA ILE A 154 11.82 -3.49 -18.61
C ILE A 154 11.99 -3.47 -17.09
N GLY A 155 11.24 -4.30 -16.35
CA GLY A 155 11.39 -4.42 -14.90
C GLY A 155 12.80 -4.83 -14.50
N LYS A 156 13.33 -5.88 -15.14
CA LYS A 156 14.72 -6.34 -14.96
C LYS A 156 15.75 -5.25 -15.28
N MET A 157 15.54 -4.46 -16.33
CA MET A 157 16.41 -3.35 -16.69
C MET A 157 16.39 -2.24 -15.63
N ILE A 158 15.22 -1.89 -15.09
CA ILE A 158 15.08 -0.92 -13.99
C ILE A 158 15.86 -1.40 -12.76
N PHE A 159 15.69 -2.65 -12.35
CA PHE A 159 16.41 -3.21 -11.20
C PHE A 159 17.93 -3.21 -11.39
N ARG A 160 18.42 -3.71 -12.54
CA ARG A 160 19.86 -3.82 -12.80
C ARG A 160 20.54 -2.47 -13.05
N GLY A 161 19.79 -1.48 -13.49
CA GLY A 161 20.31 -0.14 -13.73
C GLY A 161 20.07 0.84 -12.59
N ALA A 162 19.33 0.48 -11.54
CA ALA A 162 19.25 1.27 -10.33
C ALA A 162 20.58 1.20 -9.58
N ASP A 163 21.07 2.35 -9.12
CA ASP A 163 22.28 2.42 -8.29
C ASP A 163 21.93 1.97 -6.84
N ARG A 164 20.65 2.08 -6.44
CA ARG A 164 20.11 1.45 -5.23
C ARG A 164 18.69 0.91 -5.42
N VAL A 165 18.44 -0.31 -4.96
CA VAL A 165 17.09 -0.88 -4.87
C VAL A 165 16.69 -1.00 -3.41
N ILE A 166 15.49 -0.50 -3.06
CA ILE A 166 14.93 -0.54 -1.71
C ILE A 166 13.65 -1.37 -1.76
N ALA A 167 13.52 -2.34 -0.85
CA ALA A 167 12.31 -3.13 -0.70
C ALA A 167 11.47 -2.59 0.47
N ILE A 168 10.14 -2.54 0.32
CA ILE A 168 9.27 -2.08 1.41
C ILE A 168 8.96 -3.16 2.47
N SER A 169 9.36 -4.40 2.22
CA SER A 169 9.16 -5.53 3.13
C SER A 169 10.15 -6.66 2.83
N GLN A 170 10.28 -7.62 3.74
CA GLN A 170 11.10 -8.82 3.53
C GLN A 170 10.56 -9.69 2.40
N ALA A 171 9.23 -9.78 2.25
CA ALA A 171 8.63 -10.48 1.12
C ALA A 171 9.03 -9.87 -0.23
N VAL A 172 9.01 -8.53 -0.33
CA VAL A 172 9.49 -7.83 -1.54
C VAL A 172 10.98 -8.06 -1.75
N LYS A 173 11.78 -7.95 -0.69
CA LYS A 173 13.22 -8.20 -0.76
C LYS A 173 13.53 -9.58 -1.34
N ARG A 174 12.95 -10.64 -0.75
CA ARG A 174 13.15 -12.02 -1.23
C ARG A 174 12.75 -12.18 -2.69
N PHE A 175 11.59 -11.64 -3.07
CA PHE A 175 11.13 -11.68 -4.45
C PHE A 175 12.14 -11.02 -5.41
N VAL A 176 12.67 -9.85 -5.06
CA VAL A 176 13.65 -9.14 -5.91
C VAL A 176 14.99 -9.88 -5.96
N GLU A 177 15.50 -10.36 -4.82
CA GLU A 177 16.75 -11.13 -4.74
C GLU A 177 16.67 -12.43 -5.57
N GLU A 178 15.59 -13.19 -5.44
CA GLU A 178 15.42 -14.47 -6.11
C GLU A 178 15.24 -14.33 -7.64
N ASN A 179 14.52 -13.29 -8.09
CA ASN A 179 14.07 -13.20 -9.47
C ASN A 179 14.84 -12.20 -10.35
N PHE A 180 15.46 -11.18 -9.75
CA PHE A 180 16.04 -10.06 -10.51
C PHE A 180 17.50 -9.76 -10.16
N LEU A 181 17.85 -9.81 -8.86
CA LEU A 181 19.14 -9.38 -8.34
C LEU A 181 19.72 -10.39 -7.33
N PRO A 182 20.08 -11.62 -7.76
CA PRO A 182 20.64 -12.63 -6.87
C PRO A 182 21.97 -12.15 -6.26
N GLY A 183 22.06 -12.20 -4.93
CA GLY A 183 23.24 -11.78 -4.16
C GLY A 183 23.37 -10.27 -3.92
N ALA A 184 22.42 -9.45 -4.38
CA ALA A 184 22.45 -8.01 -4.10
C ALA A 184 22.05 -7.70 -2.65
N SER A 185 22.72 -6.74 -2.02
CA SER A 185 22.32 -6.24 -0.70
C SER A 185 21.17 -5.24 -0.84
N ILE A 186 19.94 -5.71 -0.62
CA ILE A 186 18.72 -4.90 -0.71
C ILE A 186 18.29 -4.46 0.71
N PRO A 187 18.35 -3.16 1.06
CA PRO A 187 17.78 -2.66 2.32
C PRO A 187 16.26 -2.79 2.31
N VAL A 188 15.70 -3.11 3.49
CA VAL A 188 14.26 -3.10 3.74
C VAL A 188 13.90 -1.85 4.52
N ILE A 189 13.09 -0.99 3.91
CA ILE A 189 12.55 0.21 4.56
C ILE A 189 11.03 0.12 4.54
N TYR A 190 10.47 -0.25 5.69
CA TYR A 190 9.02 -0.28 5.88
C TYR A 190 8.41 1.11 5.73
N ARG A 191 7.14 1.13 5.33
CA ARG A 191 6.33 2.34 5.29
C ARG A 191 6.10 2.89 6.70
N GLY A 192 6.09 4.22 6.82
CA GLY A 192 5.54 4.90 8.00
C GLY A 192 4.02 5.10 7.92
N LEU A 193 3.38 5.29 9.07
CA LEU A 193 1.96 5.65 9.17
C LEU A 193 1.81 7.07 9.74
N GLU A 194 0.74 7.75 9.33
CA GLU A 194 0.28 9.01 9.93
C GLU A 194 -0.39 8.72 11.29
N LEU A 195 0.41 8.32 12.27
CA LEU A 195 -0.08 7.83 13.57
C LEU A 195 -0.85 8.90 14.34
N GLU A 196 -0.37 10.15 14.32
CA GLU A 196 -1.01 11.28 14.98
C GLU A 196 -2.37 11.62 14.34
N GLU A 197 -2.51 11.45 13.02
CA GLU A 197 -3.79 11.62 12.32
C GLU A 197 -4.75 10.47 12.65
N ILE A 198 -4.27 9.22 12.57
CA ILE A 198 -5.03 8.03 12.97
C ILE A 198 -5.53 8.19 14.40
N GLU A 199 -4.71 8.66 15.34
CA GLU A 199 -5.08 8.83 16.74
C GLU A 199 -6.23 9.82 16.93
N ARG A 200 -6.21 10.95 16.20
CA ARG A 200 -7.22 12.03 16.29
C ARG A 200 -8.58 11.65 15.71
N ILE A 201 -8.62 10.77 14.72
CA ILE A 201 -9.89 10.36 14.07
C ILE A 201 -10.80 9.67 15.10
N PRO A 202 -12.04 10.15 15.35
CA PRO A 202 -12.95 9.47 16.26
C PRO A 202 -13.49 8.15 15.64
N PRO A 203 -14.01 7.21 16.45
CA PRO A 203 -14.75 6.07 15.92
C PRO A 203 -16.01 6.53 15.18
N HIS A 204 -16.39 5.78 14.14
CA HIS A 204 -17.55 6.11 13.31
C HIS A 204 -18.86 5.94 14.12
N LEU A 205 -19.51 7.05 14.44
CA LEU A 205 -20.66 7.09 15.36
C LEU A 205 -21.80 6.18 14.91
N GLU A 206 -22.22 6.26 13.65
CA GLU A 206 -23.34 5.45 13.15
C GLU A 206 -23.07 3.95 13.25
N VAL A 207 -21.82 3.50 13.02
CA VAL A 207 -21.43 2.09 13.14
C VAL A 207 -21.47 1.67 14.61
N MET A 208 -20.99 2.52 15.53
CA MET A 208 -21.06 2.23 16.96
C MET A 208 -22.50 2.12 17.46
N GLU A 209 -23.37 3.05 17.07
CA GLU A 209 -24.77 3.09 17.51
C GLU A 209 -25.57 1.94 16.92
N LYS A 210 -25.54 1.79 15.59
CA LYS A 210 -26.29 0.76 14.86
C LYS A 210 -25.91 -0.65 15.29
N PHE A 211 -24.64 -0.88 15.61
CA PHE A 211 -24.12 -2.20 15.95
C PHE A 211 -23.60 -2.30 17.40
N SER A 212 -24.17 -1.50 18.31
CA SER A 212 -23.75 -1.44 19.73
C SER A 212 -23.84 -2.78 20.46
N GLN A 213 -24.83 -3.61 20.12
CA GLN A 213 -25.08 -4.93 20.73
C GLN A 213 -24.20 -6.06 20.16
N TYR A 214 -23.46 -5.81 19.07
CA TYR A 214 -22.74 -6.83 18.31
C TYR A 214 -21.22 -6.71 18.47
N ILE A 215 -20.52 -7.84 18.37
CA ILE A 215 -19.08 -7.87 18.10
C ILE A 215 -18.89 -7.54 16.62
N LYS A 216 -18.15 -6.47 16.33
CA LYS A 216 -17.97 -5.93 14.99
C LYS A 216 -16.68 -6.47 14.38
N VAL A 217 -16.80 -7.31 13.36
CA VAL A 217 -15.68 -7.82 12.56
C VAL A 217 -15.57 -6.94 11.32
N CYS A 218 -14.39 -6.46 10.96
CA CYS A 218 -14.23 -5.62 9.77
C CYS A 218 -13.08 -6.05 8.85
N PHE A 219 -13.23 -5.68 7.58
CA PHE A 219 -12.19 -5.69 6.57
C PHE A 219 -12.19 -4.34 5.86
N VAL A 220 -11.00 -3.79 5.58
CA VAL A 220 -10.84 -2.55 4.83
C VAL A 220 -9.82 -2.76 3.70
N GLY A 221 -10.25 -2.54 2.45
CA GLY A 221 -9.35 -2.62 1.30
C GLY A 221 -10.08 -2.77 -0.04
N ARG A 222 -9.33 -2.80 -1.14
CA ARG A 222 -9.89 -3.08 -2.47
C ARG A 222 -10.46 -4.49 -2.54
N PHE A 223 -11.56 -4.67 -3.27
CA PHE A 223 -12.18 -5.98 -3.49
C PHE A 223 -11.58 -6.66 -4.71
N TYR A 224 -10.33 -7.07 -4.58
CA TYR A 224 -9.66 -7.96 -5.53
C TYR A 224 -9.74 -9.40 -5.05
N LYS A 225 -9.77 -10.36 -5.97
CA LYS A 225 -9.86 -11.81 -5.66
C LYS A 225 -8.78 -12.24 -4.66
N TRP A 226 -7.55 -11.79 -4.87
CA TRP A 226 -6.41 -12.14 -4.03
C TRP A 226 -6.46 -11.51 -2.62
N LYS A 227 -7.36 -10.55 -2.34
CA LYS A 227 -7.62 -10.06 -0.97
C LYS A 227 -8.43 -11.05 -0.13
N GLY A 228 -8.90 -12.15 -0.73
CA GLY A 228 -9.50 -13.32 -0.07
C GLY A 228 -10.76 -13.04 0.75
N ILE A 229 -11.48 -11.97 0.44
CA ILE A 229 -12.72 -11.58 1.11
C ILE A 229 -13.79 -12.68 0.97
N ALA A 230 -13.76 -13.45 -0.13
CA ALA A 230 -14.66 -14.60 -0.30
C ALA A 230 -14.45 -15.66 0.79
N ASN A 231 -13.20 -15.96 1.15
CA ASN A 231 -12.92 -16.93 2.22
C ASN A 231 -13.35 -16.39 3.59
N LEU A 232 -13.22 -15.08 3.82
CA LEU A 232 -13.77 -14.42 5.01
C LEU A 232 -15.29 -14.52 5.07
N ILE A 233 -16.00 -14.23 3.97
CA ILE A 233 -17.47 -14.37 3.92
C ILE A 233 -17.87 -15.83 4.21
N THR A 234 -17.23 -16.81 3.55
CA THR A 234 -17.51 -18.23 3.80
C THR A 234 -17.23 -18.64 5.24
N ALA A 235 -16.10 -18.20 5.82
CA ALA A 235 -15.77 -18.45 7.22
C ALA A 235 -16.82 -17.88 8.16
N TYR A 236 -17.22 -16.63 7.94
CA TYR A 236 -18.22 -15.92 8.72
C TYR A 236 -19.60 -16.60 8.64
N LYS A 237 -20.04 -16.98 7.44
CA LYS A 237 -21.30 -17.73 7.23
C LYS A 237 -21.32 -19.05 7.99
N SER A 238 -20.15 -19.68 8.17
CA SER A 238 -19.99 -20.98 8.84
C SER A 238 -19.78 -20.90 10.36
N LEU A 239 -19.86 -19.71 10.96
CA LEU A 239 -19.82 -19.54 12.42
C LEU A 239 -21.01 -20.26 13.08
N PRO A 240 -20.86 -20.78 14.32
CA PRO A 240 -21.99 -21.26 15.12
C PRO A 240 -23.08 -20.19 15.24
N LEU A 241 -24.34 -20.60 15.14
CA LEU A 241 -25.50 -19.69 15.09
C LEU A 241 -25.53 -18.73 16.29
N ASP A 242 -25.29 -19.24 17.49
CA ASP A 242 -25.28 -18.49 18.75
C ASP A 242 -24.23 -17.36 18.80
N LEU A 243 -23.14 -17.51 18.04
CA LEU A 243 -22.10 -16.49 17.88
C LEU A 243 -22.38 -15.58 16.69
N LYS A 244 -22.85 -16.15 15.58
CA LYS A 244 -23.20 -15.39 14.36
C LYS A 244 -24.28 -14.35 14.64
N GLU A 245 -25.26 -14.68 15.48
CA GLU A 245 -26.32 -13.76 15.92
C GLU A 245 -25.82 -12.62 16.82
N LYS A 246 -24.60 -12.73 17.37
CA LYS A 246 -23.96 -11.71 18.22
C LYS A 246 -22.85 -10.96 17.52
N THR A 247 -22.64 -11.19 16.23
CA THR A 247 -21.59 -10.56 15.44
C THR A 247 -22.15 -9.88 14.20
N VAL A 248 -21.43 -8.90 13.68
CA VAL A 248 -21.65 -8.34 12.34
C VAL A 248 -20.33 -8.27 11.58
N LEU A 249 -20.37 -8.49 10.27
CA LEU A 249 -19.24 -8.33 9.36
C LEU A 249 -19.39 -7.05 8.54
N LEU A 250 -18.44 -6.13 8.67
CA LEU A 250 -18.39 -4.85 7.99
C LEU A 250 -17.29 -4.89 6.90
N LEU A 251 -17.68 -4.78 5.64
CA LEU A 251 -16.78 -4.78 4.50
C LEU A 251 -16.68 -3.37 3.91
N VAL A 252 -15.55 -2.70 4.14
CA VAL A 252 -15.25 -1.37 3.61
C VAL A 252 -14.34 -1.50 2.39
N GLY A 253 -14.79 -0.98 1.26
CA GLY A 253 -14.04 -1.05 0.02
C GLY A 253 -14.90 -1.14 -1.22
N TYR A 254 -14.22 -1.34 -2.35
CA TYR A 254 -14.82 -1.51 -3.67
C TYR A 254 -13.82 -2.24 -4.57
N GLY A 255 -14.30 -2.86 -5.64
CA GLY A 255 -13.43 -3.52 -6.62
C GLY A 255 -14.19 -4.42 -7.57
N GLU A 256 -13.46 -4.98 -8.53
CA GLU A 256 -14.02 -5.83 -9.59
C GLU A 256 -14.70 -7.09 -9.04
N ASP A 257 -14.30 -7.57 -7.86
CA ASP A 257 -14.84 -8.78 -7.25
C ASP A 257 -16.14 -8.51 -6.45
N GLU A 258 -16.55 -7.25 -6.28
CA GLU A 258 -17.71 -6.86 -5.48
C GLU A 258 -19.01 -7.58 -5.87
N PRO A 259 -19.40 -7.70 -7.15
CA PRO A 259 -20.64 -8.39 -7.52
C PRO A 259 -20.64 -9.86 -7.08
N ARG A 260 -19.50 -10.54 -7.21
CA ARG A 260 -19.34 -11.94 -6.79
C ARG A 260 -19.40 -12.07 -5.27
N LEU A 261 -18.80 -11.13 -4.53
CA LEU A 261 -18.82 -11.13 -3.07
C LEU A 261 -20.24 -10.87 -2.53
N LYS A 262 -21.00 -9.95 -3.15
CA LYS A 262 -22.41 -9.70 -2.80
C LYS A 262 -23.28 -10.93 -3.06
N ALA A 263 -23.11 -11.60 -4.20
CA ALA A 263 -23.81 -12.86 -4.49
C ALA A 263 -23.48 -13.97 -3.46
N LEU A 264 -22.21 -14.07 -3.03
CA LEU A 264 -21.81 -15.03 -2.00
C LEU A 264 -22.46 -14.74 -0.62
N ALA A 265 -22.74 -13.47 -0.35
CA ALA A 265 -23.33 -12.99 0.91
C ALA A 265 -24.86 -12.80 0.87
N GLU A 266 -25.54 -13.15 -0.24
CA GLU A 266 -26.93 -12.76 -0.53
C GLU A 266 -27.91 -13.01 0.63
N GLU A 267 -27.86 -14.19 1.25
CA GLU A 267 -28.76 -14.58 2.37
C GLU A 267 -28.52 -13.81 3.67
N ASP A 268 -27.32 -13.25 3.83
CA ASP A 268 -26.82 -12.58 5.04
C ASP A 268 -26.70 -11.05 4.86
N LEU A 269 -26.92 -10.57 3.63
CA LEU A 269 -26.76 -9.18 3.26
C LEU A 269 -27.73 -8.30 4.06
N ASP A 270 -27.20 -7.19 4.59
CA ASP A 270 -27.92 -6.22 5.43
C ASP A 270 -28.52 -6.77 6.74
N ARG A 271 -28.22 -8.05 7.05
CA ARG A 271 -28.60 -8.71 8.31
C ARG A 271 -27.40 -8.96 9.21
N SER A 272 -26.35 -9.57 8.66
CA SER A 272 -25.12 -9.89 9.40
C SER A 272 -23.85 -9.55 8.61
N ILE A 273 -23.96 -9.29 7.30
CA ILE A 273 -22.87 -8.83 6.44
C ILE A 273 -23.27 -7.51 5.77
N TYR A 274 -22.46 -6.46 5.97
CA TYR A 274 -22.72 -5.12 5.47
C TYR A 274 -21.58 -4.65 4.57
N PHE A 275 -21.90 -4.27 3.34
CA PHE A 275 -20.98 -3.63 2.41
C PHE A 275 -21.12 -2.11 2.55
N LEU A 276 -20.10 -1.46 3.11
CA LEU A 276 -20.12 -0.01 3.37
C LEU A 276 -19.59 0.81 2.18
N GLY A 277 -19.17 0.13 1.10
CA GLY A 277 -18.66 0.76 -0.10
C GLY A 277 -17.31 1.46 0.12
N LYS A 278 -16.98 2.34 -0.81
CA LYS A 278 -15.74 3.13 -0.78
C LYS A 278 -15.89 4.31 0.18
N LEU A 279 -15.14 4.29 1.27
CA LEU A 279 -15.08 5.39 2.24
C LEU A 279 -13.79 6.22 2.10
N PRO A 280 -13.84 7.53 2.41
CA PRO A 280 -12.65 8.34 2.65
C PRO A 280 -11.76 7.76 3.77
N PHE A 281 -10.50 8.21 3.82
CA PHE A 281 -9.53 7.72 4.81
C PHE A 281 -10.03 7.87 6.25
N GLU A 282 -10.51 9.05 6.63
CA GLU A 282 -11.00 9.34 7.99
C GLU A 282 -12.17 8.44 8.37
N GLU A 283 -13.16 8.29 7.49
CA GLU A 283 -14.32 7.42 7.73
C GLU A 283 -13.91 5.95 7.83
N ALA A 284 -13.01 5.48 6.96
CA ALA A 284 -12.51 4.10 7.01
C ALA A 284 -11.76 3.81 8.32
N ILE A 285 -10.91 4.73 8.80
CA ILE A 285 -10.26 4.63 10.12
C ILE A 285 -11.31 4.69 11.24
N GLY A 286 -12.34 5.53 11.10
CA GLY A 286 -13.46 5.57 12.03
C GLY A 286 -14.20 4.23 12.14
N VAL A 287 -14.45 3.55 11.02
CA VAL A 287 -15.06 2.21 11.01
C VAL A 287 -14.14 1.18 11.67
N ILE A 288 -12.84 1.23 11.39
CA ILE A 288 -11.84 0.40 12.07
C ILE A 288 -11.92 0.62 13.58
N LYS A 289 -11.87 1.86 14.06
CA LYS A 289 -11.95 2.19 15.50
C LYS A 289 -13.29 1.84 16.16
N ALA A 290 -14.37 1.83 15.39
CA ALA A 290 -15.68 1.38 15.85
C ALA A 290 -15.80 -0.14 15.91
N SER A 291 -14.84 -0.90 15.36
CA SER A 291 -14.87 -2.35 15.27
C SER A 291 -14.02 -3.04 16.35
N ASP A 292 -14.25 -4.34 16.57
CA ASP A 292 -13.60 -5.15 17.60
C ASP A 292 -12.47 -6.03 17.05
N ILE A 293 -12.67 -6.55 15.84
CA ILE A 293 -11.77 -7.52 15.19
C ILE A 293 -11.54 -7.08 13.75
N TYR A 294 -10.29 -7.02 13.33
CA TYR A 294 -9.93 -6.80 11.94
C TYR A 294 -9.45 -8.11 11.31
N VAL A 295 -9.96 -8.45 10.13
CA VAL A 295 -9.51 -9.63 9.39
C VAL A 295 -8.72 -9.20 8.16
N HIS A 296 -7.53 -9.79 8.00
CA HIS A 296 -6.68 -9.66 6.83
C HIS A 296 -6.54 -11.02 6.11
N PRO A 297 -7.54 -11.43 5.30
CA PRO A 297 -7.61 -12.75 4.70
C PRO A 297 -6.95 -12.76 3.32
N SER A 298 -5.80 -12.09 3.16
CA SER A 298 -5.20 -11.95 1.83
C SER A 298 -4.49 -13.22 1.37
N SER A 299 -4.23 -13.34 0.08
CA SER A 299 -3.40 -14.38 -0.52
C SER A 299 -2.09 -13.77 -1.01
N GLN A 300 -1.25 -14.60 -1.62
CA GLN A 300 -0.07 -14.13 -2.34
C GLN A 300 -0.49 -13.14 -3.45
N GLY A 301 0.32 -12.10 -3.67
CA GLY A 301 0.09 -11.14 -4.76
C GLY A 301 0.30 -9.67 -4.40
N GLY A 302 0.31 -9.31 -3.11
CA GLY A 302 0.53 -7.93 -2.66
C GLY A 302 1.69 -7.75 -1.68
N GLY A 303 2.13 -6.50 -1.51
CA GLY A 303 3.14 -6.11 -0.52
C GLY A 303 2.54 -5.88 0.87
N LEU A 304 3.29 -5.22 1.77
CA LEU A 304 2.83 -4.94 3.13
C LEU A 304 1.57 -4.06 3.12
N SER A 305 0.46 -4.61 3.61
CA SER A 305 -0.85 -3.94 3.58
C SER A 305 -0.94 -2.76 4.55
N ALA A 306 -1.25 -1.56 4.03
CA ALA A 306 -1.45 -0.37 4.85
C ALA A 306 -2.67 -0.48 5.78
N SER A 307 -3.77 -1.08 5.32
CA SER A 307 -4.98 -1.23 6.16
C SER A 307 -4.78 -2.19 7.33
N LEU A 308 -3.91 -3.20 7.16
CA LEU A 308 -3.49 -4.05 8.27
C LEU A 308 -2.73 -3.22 9.32
N LEU A 309 -1.73 -2.44 8.92
CA LEU A 309 -0.97 -1.61 9.84
C LEU A 309 -1.85 -0.55 10.52
N GLN A 310 -2.80 0.03 9.80
CA GLN A 310 -3.78 0.99 10.33
C GLN A 310 -4.70 0.35 11.37
N ALA A 311 -5.21 -0.86 11.13
CA ALA A 311 -5.99 -1.61 12.11
C ALA A 311 -5.19 -1.92 13.38
N MET A 312 -3.94 -2.33 13.22
CA MET A 312 -3.01 -2.51 14.34
C MET A 312 -2.76 -1.18 15.09
N ALA A 313 -2.59 -0.06 14.38
CA ALA A 313 -2.43 1.27 14.98
C ALA A 313 -3.66 1.70 15.81
N CYS A 314 -4.85 1.32 15.37
CA CYS A 314 -6.11 1.56 16.09
C CYS A 314 -6.26 0.67 17.33
N GLY A 315 -5.42 -0.36 17.48
CA GLY A 315 -5.46 -1.30 18.60
C GLY A 315 -6.52 -2.39 18.46
N LEU A 316 -6.93 -2.71 17.24
CA LEU A 316 -7.82 -3.83 16.98
C LEU A 316 -7.07 -5.15 17.11
N SER A 317 -7.78 -6.18 17.59
CA SER A 317 -7.26 -7.54 17.49
C SER A 317 -7.33 -8.01 16.05
N ILE A 318 -6.24 -8.62 15.58
CA ILE A 318 -6.07 -8.99 14.18
C ILE A 318 -6.21 -10.51 14.01
N VAL A 319 -6.92 -10.92 12.96
CA VAL A 319 -6.81 -12.27 12.37
C VAL A 319 -6.23 -12.11 10.97
N ALA A 320 -5.07 -12.70 10.67
CA ALA A 320 -4.44 -12.50 9.38
C ALA A 320 -3.87 -13.78 8.78
N SER A 321 -4.05 -13.97 7.47
CA SER A 321 -3.24 -14.88 6.66
C SER A 321 -1.75 -14.48 6.70
N PRO A 322 -0.79 -15.36 6.38
CA PRO A 322 0.65 -15.04 6.42
C PRO A 322 1.16 -14.20 5.24
N TYR A 323 0.29 -13.85 4.29
CA TYR A 323 0.67 -13.14 3.06
C TYR A 323 0.65 -11.62 3.22
N GLU A 324 1.01 -10.88 2.17
CA GLU A 324 1.01 -9.40 2.17
C GLU A 324 1.77 -8.76 3.34
N GLY A 325 2.91 -9.35 3.70
CA GLY A 325 3.76 -8.86 4.79
C GLY A 325 3.17 -9.05 6.19
N ALA A 326 1.99 -9.68 6.34
CA ALA A 326 1.37 -9.91 7.64
C ALA A 326 2.26 -10.77 8.57
N ALA A 327 2.90 -11.81 8.04
CA ALA A 327 3.85 -12.64 8.80
C ALA A 327 5.11 -11.88 9.26
N GLU A 328 5.37 -10.67 8.74
CA GLU A 328 6.49 -9.83 9.18
C GLU A 328 6.14 -8.97 10.40
N VAL A 329 4.84 -8.69 10.60
CA VAL A 329 4.36 -7.74 11.61
C VAL A 329 3.49 -8.39 12.68
N ILE A 330 2.91 -9.55 12.40
CA ILE A 330 2.13 -10.34 13.35
C ILE A 330 2.93 -11.53 13.84
N ARG A 331 3.02 -11.64 15.16
CA ARG A 331 3.50 -12.81 15.90
C ARG A 331 2.29 -13.48 16.52
N ASP A 332 2.05 -14.71 16.12
CA ASP A 332 0.87 -15.47 16.55
C ASP A 332 0.75 -15.51 18.08
N GLY A 333 -0.45 -15.22 18.58
CA GLY A 333 -0.76 -15.19 20.01
C GLY A 333 -0.12 -14.05 20.81
N VAL A 334 0.66 -13.16 20.19
CA VAL A 334 1.32 -12.03 20.86
C VAL A 334 0.67 -10.70 20.52
N ASN A 335 0.50 -10.41 19.23
CA ASN A 335 -0.07 -9.15 18.75
C ASN A 335 -1.10 -9.34 17.63
N GLY A 336 -1.69 -10.54 17.58
CA GLY A 336 -2.69 -10.98 16.62
C GLY A 336 -2.71 -12.50 16.52
N ILE A 337 -3.62 -13.02 15.70
CA ILE A 337 -3.65 -14.43 15.31
C ILE A 337 -3.12 -14.52 13.88
N LEU A 338 -2.02 -15.25 13.72
CA LEU A 338 -1.47 -15.54 12.40
C LEU A 338 -1.99 -16.92 11.96
N LEU A 339 -2.82 -16.91 10.92
CA LEU A 339 -3.38 -18.11 10.35
C LEU A 339 -2.30 -18.93 9.64
N LYS A 340 -2.54 -20.24 9.54
CA LYS A 340 -1.71 -21.13 8.73
C LYS A 340 -1.79 -20.76 7.24
N ASP A 341 -2.98 -20.47 6.75
CA ASP A 341 -3.24 -20.09 5.36
C ASP A 341 -4.52 -19.24 5.24
N ASN A 342 -4.81 -18.76 4.03
CA ASN A 342 -6.07 -18.12 3.69
C ASN A 342 -7.15 -19.16 3.35
N SER A 343 -7.57 -19.95 4.33
CA SER A 343 -8.69 -20.89 4.19
C SER A 343 -9.90 -20.44 5.03
N PRO A 344 -11.15 -20.71 4.59
CA PRO A 344 -12.32 -20.39 5.39
C PRO A 344 -12.27 -21.02 6.80
N GLU A 345 -11.72 -22.23 6.92
CA GLU A 345 -11.62 -22.95 8.19
C GLU A 345 -10.59 -22.28 9.13
N ASP A 346 -9.43 -21.87 8.62
CA ASP A 346 -8.44 -21.17 9.45
C ASP A 346 -8.96 -19.79 9.89
N ILE A 347 -9.58 -19.04 8.98
CA ILE A 347 -10.21 -17.74 9.32
C ILE A 347 -11.28 -17.94 10.39
N LYS A 348 -12.14 -18.94 10.26
CA LYS A 348 -13.17 -19.28 11.25
C LYS A 348 -12.54 -19.56 12.62
N LYS A 349 -11.49 -20.37 12.69
CA LYS A 349 -10.79 -20.67 13.96
C LYS A 349 -10.23 -19.40 14.61
N GLY A 350 -9.60 -18.53 13.83
CA GLY A 350 -9.10 -17.24 14.32
C GLY A 350 -10.23 -16.34 14.84
N LEU A 351 -11.34 -16.25 14.11
CA LEU A 351 -12.53 -15.51 14.54
C LEU A 351 -13.10 -16.07 15.85
N LEU A 352 -13.27 -17.39 15.94
CA LEU A 352 -13.80 -18.04 17.14
C LEU A 352 -12.96 -17.74 18.39
N ALA A 353 -11.63 -17.76 18.26
CA ALA A 353 -10.73 -17.45 19.37
C ALA A 353 -10.94 -16.01 19.89
N LEU A 354 -11.16 -15.02 19.02
CA LEU A 354 -11.33 -13.63 19.43
C LEU A 354 -12.77 -13.25 19.79
N ILE A 355 -13.76 -13.93 19.22
CA ILE A 355 -15.17 -13.74 19.56
C ILE A 355 -15.45 -14.25 20.97
N LYS A 356 -14.89 -15.43 21.32
CA LYS A 356 -15.13 -16.09 22.62
C LYS A 356 -14.31 -15.53 23.77
N GLU A 357 -13.14 -14.96 23.50
CA GLU A 357 -12.18 -14.52 24.54
C GLU A 357 -11.97 -12.99 24.48
N PRO A 358 -12.85 -12.17 25.12
CA PRO A 358 -12.77 -10.71 25.04
C PRO A 358 -11.47 -10.13 25.65
N GLU A 359 -10.94 -10.77 26.71
CA GLU A 359 -9.66 -10.34 27.32
C GLU A 359 -8.48 -10.54 26.37
N LYS A 360 -8.43 -11.70 25.70
CA LYS A 360 -7.44 -12.01 24.67
C LYS A 360 -7.55 -11.03 23.50
N ARG A 361 -8.77 -10.74 23.04
CA ARG A 361 -9.04 -9.72 22.01
C ARG A 361 -8.46 -8.36 22.41
N SER A 362 -8.74 -7.89 23.63
CA SER A 362 -8.20 -6.62 24.12
C SER A 362 -6.68 -6.62 24.24
N HIS A 363 -6.10 -7.70 24.77
CA HIS A 363 -4.65 -7.83 24.96
C HIS A 363 -3.88 -7.80 23.64
N LEU A 364 -4.28 -8.63 22.67
CA LEU A 364 -3.62 -8.71 21.37
C LEU A 364 -3.69 -7.38 20.61
N GLY A 365 -4.82 -6.68 20.68
CA GLY A 365 -4.99 -5.35 20.08
C GLY A 365 -4.04 -4.30 20.69
N LYS A 366 -3.85 -4.31 22.01
CA LYS A 366 -2.89 -3.41 22.70
C LYS A 366 -1.46 -3.68 22.26
N GLU A 367 -1.05 -4.95 22.16
CA GLU A 367 0.29 -5.32 21.69
C GLU A 367 0.50 -4.99 20.21
N ALA A 368 -0.54 -5.13 19.37
CA ALA A 368 -0.51 -4.70 17.98
C ALA A 368 -0.23 -3.20 17.87
N ARG A 369 -0.97 -2.37 18.63
CA ARG A 369 -0.77 -0.93 18.68
C ARG A 369 0.63 -0.56 19.16
N ARG A 370 1.11 -1.21 20.22
CA ARG A 370 2.44 -0.98 20.78
C ARG A 370 3.54 -1.19 19.73
N LEU A 371 3.47 -2.30 18.97
CA LEU A 371 4.44 -2.57 17.90
C LEU A 371 4.44 -1.47 16.83
N ILE A 372 3.25 -1.06 16.39
CA ILE A 372 3.10 -0.07 15.31
C ILE A 372 3.71 1.27 15.70
N TYR A 373 3.39 1.78 16.89
CA TYR A 373 3.91 3.07 17.36
C TYR A 373 5.42 3.06 17.60
N GLN A 374 6.02 1.89 17.87
CA GLN A 374 7.47 1.75 18.03
C GLN A 374 8.20 1.69 16.69
N LYS A 375 7.64 1.02 15.68
CA LYS A 375 8.40 0.66 14.46
C LYS A 375 7.96 1.38 13.19
N PHE A 376 6.68 1.68 13.03
CA PHE A 376 6.09 2.13 11.76
C PHE A 376 5.82 3.63 11.74
N ARG A 377 6.72 4.40 12.35
CA ARG A 377 6.76 5.86 12.31
C ARG A 377 7.43 6.35 11.02
N TRP A 378 6.90 7.41 10.41
CA TRP A 378 7.53 8.00 9.22
C TRP A 378 8.93 8.53 9.51
N GLU A 379 9.17 9.04 10.71
CA GLU A 379 10.50 9.52 11.12
C GLU A 379 11.56 8.41 11.01
N ASN A 380 11.21 7.19 11.43
CA ASN A 380 12.10 6.03 11.33
C ASN A 380 12.40 5.69 9.86
N ALA A 381 11.36 5.68 9.02
CA ALA A 381 11.52 5.37 7.59
C ALA A 381 12.37 6.42 6.87
N ILE A 382 12.11 7.72 7.10
CA ILE A 382 12.85 8.82 6.50
C ILE A 382 14.33 8.79 6.90
N GLU A 383 14.64 8.49 8.17
CA GLU A 383 16.02 8.36 8.61
C GLU A 383 16.77 7.23 7.87
N LEU A 384 16.11 6.10 7.62
CA LEU A 384 16.69 5.03 6.80
C LEU A 384 16.89 5.48 5.34
N TYR A 385 15.92 6.19 4.74
CA TYR A 385 16.07 6.72 3.38
C TYR A 385 17.24 7.71 3.29
N ARG A 386 17.40 8.60 4.28
CA ARG A 386 18.51 9.56 4.33
C ARG A 386 19.87 8.87 4.32
N ARG A 387 20.04 7.79 5.09
CA ARG A 387 21.28 7.00 5.09
C ARG A 387 21.57 6.38 3.73
N GLU A 388 20.54 5.93 3.02
CA GLU A 388 20.72 5.41 1.66
C GLU A 388 21.07 6.54 0.66
N PHE A 389 20.55 7.75 0.86
CA PHE A 389 20.93 8.91 0.05
C PHE A 389 22.38 9.32 0.28
N GLU A 390 22.81 9.40 1.54
CA GLU A 390 24.18 9.75 1.92
C GLU A 390 25.20 8.76 1.35
N ARG A 391 24.89 7.45 1.35
CA ARG A 391 25.75 6.44 0.73
C ARG A 391 25.96 6.69 -0.76
N LEU A 392 24.91 7.07 -1.48
CA LEU A 392 24.98 7.38 -2.91
C LEU A 392 25.66 8.70 -3.24
N GLU A 393 25.82 9.61 -2.27
CA GLU A 393 26.62 10.83 -2.45
C GLU A 393 28.12 10.62 -2.19
N LEU A 394 28.48 9.52 -1.49
CA LEU A 394 29.86 9.16 -1.17
C LEU A 394 30.52 8.24 -2.21
N GLU A 395 29.71 7.59 -3.05
CA GLU A 395 30.13 6.75 -4.20
C GLU A 395 30.25 7.57 -5.48
#